data_AF-A0A2Z6AU98-F1
#
_entry.id   AF-A0A2Z6AU98-F1
#
_cell.length_a   1.000
_cell.length_b   1.000
_cell.length_c   1.000
_cell.angle_alpha   90.00
_cell.angle_beta   90.00
_cell.angle_gamma   90.00
#
_symmetry.space_group_name_H-M   'P 1'
#
loop_
_entity.id
_entity.type
_entity.pdbx_description
1 polymer ?
#
loop_
_entity_poly.entity_id
_entity_poly.type
_entity_poly.pdbx_seq_one_letter_code
_entity_poly.pdbx_strand_id
1 'polypeptide(L)'
;MNTDYSQLLAPSDTIGPYSIDQFIEAATQFHGYAAPGLVLGGFMVDAAIKALPDDTLFDAISETSWCLPDAVQMLSPCSIGNGWLKILNLGLYAVCLYDKFTGKGVRLWLDLDKVEPDSEIKTWLLKLKPKPEQNSKLLRRQIIEAGASICSMRDVQVRPEQLIKRSKGRVVPCPICKEPYPAQFGAICRSCQGESPYVDSPNAERLAEPELVATLVEEAIGGSPLHDMTRIEPGVSKGPEFLHGQVITGGDVCRLQRMGRSRIYLDDQNPGAEWVHENKAATAFAKLMSGPGTRVLGDPREGKSKLVADHDGLLVVDSVRLKQFNHVPGVMCACRQSHSIVQKGAQIAGTRAIPLYLPNRDFQAALQILDEEPLFSIHPLRKARVGVLVTGTEVFTGLVEDKFAPVVSAKVTHLGSQVVDTIKAPDDAKAICEAVQKLVAEQCDLIITTAGLSVDPDDVTRKGLQDAGIADMLYGMPVLPGAMTLVGQLGSVQILGVPACALFHKTTSLDLLLPRLLADTPITRTDLAEFGEGGLCHECKTCTFPKCSFGR
;
A
#
# COMPACT_ATOMS: atom_id res chain seq x y z
N MET A 1 -20.94 -21.27 -26.90
CA MET A 1 -20.57 -22.45 -27.71
C MET A 1 -19.13 -22.76 -27.35
N ASN A 2 -18.82 -23.96 -26.86
CA ASN A 2 -17.42 -24.33 -26.63
C ASN A 2 -16.79 -24.66 -27.98
N THR A 3 -15.70 -23.97 -28.32
CA THR A 3 -14.87 -24.32 -29.46
C THR A 3 -14.29 -25.72 -29.24
N ASP A 4 -14.43 -26.61 -30.22
CA ASP A 4 -13.87 -27.97 -30.15
C ASP A 4 -12.41 -27.95 -30.62
N TYR A 5 -11.49 -28.19 -29.69
CA TYR A 5 -10.05 -28.21 -29.94
C TYR A 5 -9.48 -29.62 -30.09
N SER A 6 -10.31 -30.67 -30.12
CA SER A 6 -9.87 -32.06 -30.14
C SER A 6 -8.86 -32.36 -31.26
N GLN A 7 -9.06 -31.78 -32.45
CA GLN A 7 -8.14 -31.94 -33.59
C GLN A 7 -6.78 -31.27 -33.37
N LEU A 8 -6.74 -30.11 -32.70
CA LEU A 8 -5.49 -29.38 -32.43
C LEU A 8 -4.66 -30.02 -31.32
N LEU A 9 -5.30 -30.83 -30.47
CA LEU A 9 -4.65 -31.56 -29.39
C LEU A 9 -4.20 -32.97 -29.80
N ALA A 10 -4.46 -33.40 -31.04
CA ALA A 10 -4.00 -34.70 -31.52
C ALA A 10 -2.46 -34.78 -31.55
N PRO A 11 -1.87 -35.98 -31.39
CA PRO A 11 -0.42 -36.16 -31.54
C PRO A 11 0.08 -35.59 -32.88
N SER A 12 1.26 -34.96 -32.85
CA SER A 12 1.89 -34.34 -34.01
C SER A 12 3.34 -34.78 -34.13
N ASP A 13 3.79 -35.00 -35.36
CA ASP A 13 5.18 -35.35 -35.65
C ASP A 13 6.12 -34.12 -35.69
N THR A 14 5.57 -32.92 -35.45
CA THR A 14 6.26 -31.63 -35.50
C THR A 14 5.92 -30.76 -34.32
N ILE A 15 6.83 -29.87 -33.94
CA ILE A 15 6.60 -28.80 -32.96
C ILE A 15 6.94 -27.47 -33.63
N GLY A 16 5.91 -26.73 -34.04
CA GLY A 16 6.07 -25.51 -34.83
C GLY A 16 6.84 -25.80 -36.13
N PRO A 17 7.95 -25.09 -36.41
CA PRO A 17 8.74 -25.30 -37.62
C PRO A 17 9.72 -26.49 -37.54
N TYR A 18 9.76 -27.21 -36.42
CA TYR A 18 10.76 -28.26 -36.17
C TYR A 18 10.15 -29.67 -36.28
N SER A 19 10.94 -30.63 -36.77
CA SER A 19 10.70 -32.03 -36.42
C SER A 19 10.94 -32.24 -34.91
N ILE A 20 10.41 -33.33 -34.33
CA ILE A 20 10.61 -33.62 -32.90
C ILE A 20 12.10 -33.66 -32.53
N ASP A 21 12.95 -34.32 -33.32
CA ASP A 21 14.39 -34.41 -33.04
C ASP A 21 15.08 -33.04 -33.14
N GLN A 22 14.71 -32.24 -34.15
CA GLN A 22 15.22 -30.87 -34.28
C GLN A 22 14.78 -29.99 -33.10
N PHE A 23 13.55 -30.15 -32.61
CA PHE A 23 13.08 -29.43 -31.44
C PHE A 23 13.83 -29.85 -30.19
N ILE A 24 14.10 -31.14 -30.00
CA ILE A 24 14.89 -31.67 -28.87
C ILE A 24 16.31 -31.11 -28.89
N GLU A 25 16.93 -31.04 -30.07
CA GLU A 25 18.25 -30.43 -30.24
C GLU A 25 18.22 -28.93 -29.90
N ALA A 26 17.26 -28.19 -30.47
CA ALA A 26 17.08 -26.76 -30.20
C ALA A 26 16.78 -26.49 -28.71
N ALA A 27 15.95 -27.32 -28.08
CA ALA A 27 15.63 -27.25 -26.65
C ALA A 27 16.87 -27.51 -25.79
N THR A 28 17.72 -28.46 -26.20
CA THR A 28 18.99 -28.73 -25.52
C THR A 28 19.95 -27.55 -25.62
N GLN A 29 20.03 -26.89 -26.78
CA GLN A 29 20.86 -25.70 -26.97
C GLN A 29 20.34 -24.50 -26.16
N PHE A 30 19.03 -24.30 -26.10
CA PHE A 30 18.41 -23.15 -25.42
C PHE A 30 18.36 -23.31 -23.89
N HIS A 31 17.98 -24.51 -23.41
CA HIS A 31 17.68 -24.79 -21.99
C HIS A 31 18.80 -25.58 -21.28
N GLY A 32 19.87 -25.94 -22.00
CA GLY A 32 20.98 -26.76 -21.50
C GLY A 32 20.69 -28.27 -21.44
N TYR A 33 19.41 -28.68 -21.50
CA TYR A 33 18.97 -30.04 -21.70
C TYR A 33 17.52 -30.08 -22.22
N ALA A 34 17.15 -31.12 -22.98
CA ALA A 34 15.76 -31.36 -23.36
C ALA A 34 14.92 -31.80 -22.14
N ALA A 35 14.46 -30.79 -21.38
CA ALA A 35 13.64 -30.99 -20.20
C ALA A 35 12.26 -31.59 -20.57
N PRO A 36 11.75 -32.58 -19.82
CA PRO A 36 10.41 -33.14 -20.06
C PRO A 36 9.34 -32.06 -20.15
N GLY A 37 9.37 -31.09 -19.23
CA GLY A 37 8.49 -29.93 -19.27
C GLY A 37 8.63 -29.12 -20.56
N LEU A 38 9.85 -28.76 -20.97
CA LEU A 38 10.06 -27.98 -22.19
C LEU A 38 9.55 -28.69 -23.45
N VAL A 39 9.74 -30.01 -23.56
CA VAL A 39 9.22 -30.81 -24.68
C VAL A 39 7.68 -30.77 -24.70
N LEU A 40 7.04 -31.02 -23.56
CA LEU A 40 5.58 -30.91 -23.45
C LEU A 40 5.10 -29.48 -23.76
N GLY A 41 5.79 -28.48 -23.22
CA GLY A 41 5.52 -27.07 -23.45
C GLY A 41 5.62 -26.70 -24.92
N GLY A 42 6.53 -27.31 -25.68
CA GLY A 42 6.61 -27.16 -27.12
C GLY A 42 5.31 -27.55 -27.83
N PHE A 43 4.80 -28.76 -27.55
CA PHE A 43 3.51 -29.21 -28.08
C PHE A 43 2.35 -28.32 -27.64
N MET A 44 2.35 -27.87 -26.37
CA MET A 44 1.30 -26.96 -25.87
C MET A 44 1.31 -25.63 -26.60
N VAL A 45 2.48 -25.01 -26.79
CA VAL A 45 2.60 -23.71 -27.44
C VAL A 45 2.26 -23.82 -28.92
N ASP A 46 2.72 -24.86 -29.60
CA ASP A 46 2.37 -25.12 -31.00
C ASP A 46 0.84 -25.26 -31.20
N ALA A 47 0.18 -26.07 -30.35
CA ALA A 47 -1.27 -26.22 -30.37
C ALA A 47 -2.00 -24.89 -30.05
N ALA A 48 -1.46 -24.09 -29.12
CA ALA A 48 -2.02 -22.78 -28.78
C ALA A 48 -1.92 -21.78 -29.93
N ILE A 49 -0.80 -21.75 -30.66
CA ILE A 49 -0.59 -20.88 -31.82
C ILE A 49 -1.59 -21.24 -32.92
N LYS A 50 -1.74 -22.55 -33.22
CA LYS A 50 -2.69 -23.05 -34.24
C LYS A 50 -4.16 -22.77 -33.90
N ALA A 51 -4.47 -22.53 -32.63
CA ALA A 51 -5.82 -22.21 -32.19
C ALA A 51 -6.15 -20.71 -32.28
N LEU A 52 -5.15 -19.85 -32.48
CA LEU A 52 -5.37 -18.43 -32.74
C LEU A 52 -5.71 -18.20 -34.23
N PRO A 53 -6.50 -17.17 -34.55
CA PRO A 53 -6.69 -16.75 -35.94
C PRO A 53 -5.35 -16.42 -36.61
N ASP A 54 -5.25 -16.69 -37.91
CA ASP A 54 -4.09 -16.32 -38.72
C ASP A 54 -3.77 -14.81 -38.57
N ASP A 55 -2.49 -14.46 -38.61
CA ASP A 55 -1.97 -13.10 -38.46
C ASP A 55 -2.28 -12.38 -37.12
N THR A 56 -2.78 -13.09 -36.11
CA THR A 56 -2.99 -12.52 -34.77
C THR A 56 -1.67 -12.04 -34.17
N LEU A 57 -1.59 -10.76 -33.80
CA LEU A 57 -0.51 -10.26 -32.95
C LEU A 57 -0.81 -10.61 -31.49
N PHE A 58 -0.17 -11.64 -30.98
CA PHE A 58 -0.44 -12.15 -29.63
C PHE A 58 0.67 -11.84 -28.63
N ASP A 59 0.25 -11.73 -27.37
CA ASP A 59 1.11 -11.82 -26.19
C ASP A 59 0.85 -13.19 -25.51
N ALA A 60 1.75 -13.58 -24.60
CA ALA A 60 1.72 -14.84 -23.88
C ALA A 60 1.73 -14.64 -22.35
N ILE A 61 1.00 -15.50 -21.64
CA ILE A 61 1.09 -15.68 -20.20
C ILE A 61 1.50 -17.14 -19.92
N SER A 62 2.61 -17.33 -19.22
CA SER A 62 2.97 -18.61 -18.62
C SER A 62 2.55 -18.61 -17.16
N GLU A 63 1.79 -19.62 -16.73
CA GLU A 63 1.32 -19.75 -15.34
C GLU A 63 2.35 -20.43 -14.41
N THR A 64 3.54 -20.70 -14.95
CA THR A 64 4.68 -21.31 -14.28
C THR A 64 5.98 -20.66 -14.74
N SER A 65 6.97 -20.59 -13.85
CA SER A 65 8.34 -20.19 -14.19
C SER A 65 9.19 -21.36 -14.69
N TRP A 66 8.67 -22.59 -14.69
CA TRP A 66 9.44 -23.81 -14.92
C TRP A 66 9.25 -24.33 -16.35
N CYS A 67 10.32 -24.27 -17.17
CA CYS A 67 10.43 -24.82 -18.54
C CYS A 67 9.47 -24.22 -19.60
N LEU A 68 8.19 -24.04 -19.30
CA LEU A 68 7.16 -23.60 -20.24
C LEU A 68 7.42 -22.20 -20.84
N PRO A 69 7.94 -21.20 -20.09
CA PRO A 69 8.33 -19.91 -20.69
C PRO A 69 9.33 -20.04 -21.83
N ASP A 70 10.20 -21.05 -21.79
CA ASP A 70 11.22 -21.27 -22.81
C ASP A 70 10.62 -21.83 -24.10
N ALA A 71 9.62 -22.71 -23.99
CA ALA A 71 8.85 -23.17 -25.16
C ALA A 71 8.20 -22.00 -25.92
N VAL A 72 7.63 -21.05 -25.18
CA VAL A 72 7.03 -19.84 -25.76
C VAL A 72 8.08 -19.02 -26.50
N GLN A 73 9.25 -18.79 -25.88
CA GLN A 73 10.33 -18.00 -26.48
C GLN A 73 10.97 -18.68 -27.69
N MET A 74 10.98 -20.01 -27.74
CA MET A 74 11.52 -20.78 -28.87
C MET A 74 10.58 -20.79 -30.08
N LEU A 75 9.27 -20.83 -29.85
CA LEU A 75 8.26 -21.02 -30.90
C LEU A 75 7.54 -19.74 -31.31
N SER A 76 7.81 -18.62 -30.64
CA SER A 76 7.14 -17.34 -30.90
C SER A 76 8.09 -16.17 -30.64
N PRO A 77 7.77 -14.96 -31.13
CA PRO A 77 8.54 -13.77 -30.79
C PRO A 77 8.29 -13.28 -29.35
N CYS A 78 7.40 -13.93 -28.58
CA CYS A 78 7.08 -13.50 -27.23
C CYS A 78 8.24 -13.78 -26.27
N SER A 79 8.82 -12.74 -25.66
CA SER A 79 9.90 -12.89 -24.68
C SER A 79 9.67 -12.04 -23.43
N ILE A 80 10.34 -12.42 -22.34
CA ILE A 80 10.31 -11.62 -21.12
C ILE A 80 10.95 -10.25 -21.37
N GLY A 81 11.97 -10.21 -22.24
CA GLY A 81 12.74 -9.01 -22.58
C GLY A 81 11.92 -7.95 -23.32
N ASN A 82 11.17 -8.35 -24.36
CA ASN A 82 10.27 -7.43 -25.07
C ASN A 82 8.93 -7.19 -24.35
N GLY A 83 8.66 -7.96 -23.28
CA GLY A 83 7.48 -7.82 -22.44
C GLY A 83 6.22 -8.49 -23.00
N TRP A 84 6.34 -9.25 -24.09
CA TRP A 84 5.23 -9.97 -24.71
C TRP A 84 4.99 -11.33 -24.06
N LEU A 85 5.94 -11.85 -23.27
CA LEU A 85 5.73 -12.99 -22.38
C LEU A 85 5.70 -12.54 -20.92
N LYS A 86 4.62 -12.86 -20.22
CA LYS A 86 4.42 -12.62 -18.80
C LYS A 86 4.47 -13.95 -18.04
N ILE A 87 5.24 -14.00 -16.96
CA ILE A 87 5.24 -15.15 -16.05
C ILE A 87 4.40 -14.78 -14.84
N LEU A 88 3.20 -15.36 -14.75
CA LEU A 88 2.35 -15.28 -13.57
C LEU A 88 2.48 -16.61 -12.84
N ASN A 89 3.38 -16.71 -11.87
CA ASN A 89 3.67 -17.99 -11.23
C ASN A 89 2.53 -18.44 -10.31
N LEU A 90 1.51 -19.10 -10.88
CA LEU A 90 0.38 -19.71 -10.18
C LEU A 90 0.68 -21.15 -9.76
N GLY A 91 1.84 -21.69 -10.15
CA GLY A 91 2.23 -23.08 -9.92
C GLY A 91 1.51 -24.08 -10.85
N LEU A 92 0.82 -23.59 -11.88
CA LEU A 92 0.06 -24.41 -12.82
C LEU A 92 0.85 -24.57 -14.13
N TYR A 93 0.94 -25.80 -14.65
CA TYR A 93 1.59 -26.07 -15.93
C TYR A 93 0.65 -25.70 -17.08
N ALA A 94 0.52 -24.40 -17.33
CA ALA A 94 -0.43 -23.82 -18.28
C ALA A 94 0.14 -22.59 -19.00
N VAL A 95 -0.28 -22.42 -20.26
CA VAL A 95 0.06 -21.27 -21.11
C VAL A 95 -1.21 -20.67 -21.69
N CYS A 96 -1.23 -19.35 -21.80
CA CYS A 96 -2.26 -18.61 -22.52
C CYS A 96 -1.62 -17.77 -23.60
N LEU A 97 -2.12 -17.88 -24.84
CA LEU A 97 -1.80 -16.95 -25.93
C LEU A 97 -3.05 -16.16 -26.26
N TYR A 98 -2.92 -14.84 -26.40
CA TYR A 98 -4.07 -13.95 -26.58
C TYR A 98 -3.72 -12.77 -27.48
N ASP A 99 -4.69 -12.33 -28.26
CA ASP A 99 -4.61 -11.11 -29.05
C ASP A 99 -4.30 -9.92 -28.13
N LYS A 100 -3.21 -9.23 -28.44
CA LYS A 100 -2.63 -8.18 -27.57
C LYS A 100 -3.54 -6.96 -27.37
N PHE A 101 -4.52 -6.75 -28.25
CA PHE A 101 -5.38 -5.56 -28.22
C PHE A 101 -6.73 -5.85 -27.59
N THR A 102 -7.29 -7.04 -27.86
CA THR A 102 -8.62 -7.43 -27.41
C THR A 102 -8.58 -8.29 -26.14
N GLY A 103 -7.46 -8.94 -25.84
CA GLY A 103 -7.34 -9.89 -24.75
C GLY A 103 -8.02 -11.24 -24.98
N LYS A 104 -8.63 -11.46 -26.15
CA LYS A 104 -9.22 -12.75 -26.51
C LYS A 104 -8.13 -13.74 -26.86
N GLY A 105 -8.21 -14.95 -26.32
CA GLY A 105 -7.18 -15.95 -26.55
C GLY A 105 -7.59 -17.34 -26.13
N VAL A 106 -6.60 -18.22 -26.12
CA VAL A 106 -6.75 -19.61 -25.71
C VAL A 106 -5.84 -19.89 -24.52
N ARG A 107 -6.32 -20.70 -23.59
CA ARG A 107 -5.54 -21.23 -22.47
C ARG A 107 -5.44 -22.74 -22.59
N LEU A 108 -4.22 -23.26 -22.58
CA LEU A 108 -3.91 -24.67 -22.49
C LEU A 108 -3.29 -25.01 -21.15
N TRP A 109 -3.61 -26.18 -20.62
CA TRP A 109 -3.01 -26.72 -19.41
C TRP A 109 -2.83 -28.23 -19.52
N LEU A 110 -1.84 -28.77 -18.82
CA LEU A 110 -1.68 -30.21 -18.63
C LEU A 110 -2.85 -30.74 -17.80
N ASP A 111 -3.59 -31.70 -18.34
CA ASP A 111 -4.81 -32.23 -17.75
C ASP A 111 -4.56 -33.62 -17.15
N LEU A 112 -4.60 -33.71 -15.82
CA LEU A 112 -4.29 -34.94 -15.10
C LEU A 112 -5.25 -36.08 -15.43
N ASP A 113 -6.50 -35.77 -15.77
CA ASP A 113 -7.52 -36.77 -16.09
C ASP A 113 -7.26 -37.45 -17.46
N LYS A 114 -6.43 -36.83 -18.30
CA LYS A 114 -6.01 -37.37 -19.59
C LYS A 114 -4.66 -38.09 -19.54
N VAL A 115 -4.00 -38.09 -18.38
CA VAL A 115 -2.70 -38.75 -18.19
C VAL A 115 -2.91 -40.15 -17.62
N GLU A 116 -2.38 -41.14 -18.32
CA GLU A 116 -2.44 -42.55 -17.91
C GLU A 116 -1.94 -42.75 -16.47
N PRO A 117 -2.71 -43.44 -15.58
CA PRO A 117 -2.40 -43.57 -14.16
C PRO A 117 -1.00 -44.11 -13.85
N ASP A 118 -0.52 -45.08 -14.62
CA ASP A 118 0.75 -45.75 -14.37
C ASP A 118 1.90 -45.21 -15.24
N SER A 119 1.72 -44.04 -15.85
CA SER A 119 2.74 -43.43 -16.70
C SER A 119 3.91 -42.82 -15.91
N GLU A 120 5.08 -42.74 -16.56
CA GLU A 120 6.20 -41.95 -16.04
C GLU A 120 5.87 -40.45 -16.08
N ILE A 121 4.96 -40.00 -16.97
CA ILE A 121 4.42 -38.64 -16.98
C ILE A 121 3.76 -38.30 -15.63
N LYS A 122 2.84 -39.15 -15.16
CA LYS A 122 2.16 -38.95 -13.87
C LYS A 122 3.13 -39.03 -12.69
N THR A 123 4.06 -39.98 -12.75
CA THR A 123 5.14 -40.11 -11.76
C THR A 123 6.00 -38.85 -11.66
N TRP A 124 6.38 -38.27 -12.80
CA TRP A 124 7.16 -37.03 -12.88
C TRP A 124 6.35 -35.83 -12.36
N LEU A 125 5.11 -35.68 -12.84
CA LEU A 125 4.24 -34.54 -12.51
C LEU A 125 3.90 -34.49 -11.02
N LEU A 126 3.49 -35.62 -10.44
CA LEU A 126 3.09 -35.73 -9.04
C LEU A 126 4.25 -36.09 -8.12
N LYS A 127 5.48 -36.21 -8.65
CA LYS A 127 6.69 -36.62 -7.92
C LYS A 127 6.50 -37.90 -7.11
N LEU A 128 5.85 -38.91 -7.69
CA LEU A 128 5.50 -40.17 -7.00
C LEU A 128 6.73 -41.02 -6.64
N LYS A 129 7.87 -40.77 -7.28
CA LYS A 129 9.16 -41.42 -7.01
C LYS A 129 10.27 -40.38 -6.83
N PRO A 130 11.30 -40.65 -6.01
CA PRO A 130 12.52 -39.85 -5.96
C PRO A 130 13.18 -39.69 -7.34
N LYS A 131 13.84 -38.56 -7.59
CA LYS A 131 14.45 -38.23 -8.89
C LYS A 131 15.38 -39.33 -9.45
N PRO A 132 16.23 -40.01 -8.66
CA PRO A 132 17.09 -41.09 -9.17
C PRO A 132 16.34 -42.33 -9.66
N GLU A 133 15.09 -42.55 -9.22
CA GLU A 133 14.27 -43.72 -9.57
C GLU A 133 13.37 -43.49 -10.78
N GLN A 134 13.31 -42.25 -11.28
CA GLN A 134 12.48 -41.89 -12.43
C GLN A 134 13.16 -42.25 -13.75
N ASN A 135 12.41 -42.88 -14.67
CA ASN A 135 12.95 -43.25 -15.98
C ASN A 135 12.82 -42.08 -16.96
N SER A 136 13.83 -41.21 -16.97
CA SER A 136 13.84 -40.00 -17.83
C SER A 136 13.77 -40.29 -19.34
N LYS A 137 14.23 -41.47 -19.80
CA LYS A 137 14.13 -41.86 -21.22
C LYS A 137 12.69 -42.26 -21.56
N LEU A 138 12.06 -43.07 -20.72
CA LEU A 138 10.66 -43.48 -20.90
C LEU A 138 9.71 -42.29 -20.77
N LEU A 139 9.92 -41.41 -19.79
CA LEU A 139 9.16 -40.17 -19.63
C LEU A 139 9.15 -39.33 -20.90
N ARG A 140 10.33 -39.05 -21.48
CA ARG A 140 10.41 -38.24 -22.71
C ARG A 140 9.70 -38.90 -23.88
N ARG A 141 9.88 -40.22 -24.04
CA ARG A 141 9.17 -40.99 -25.07
C ARG A 141 7.66 -40.88 -24.90
N GLN A 142 7.14 -41.06 -23.69
CA GLN A 142 5.70 -40.94 -23.41
C GLN A 142 5.18 -39.53 -23.68
N ILE A 143 5.95 -38.48 -23.35
CA ILE A 143 5.57 -37.09 -23.68
C ILE A 143 5.48 -36.88 -25.18
N ILE A 144 6.44 -37.40 -25.96
CA ILE A 144 6.46 -37.30 -27.42
C ILE A 144 5.26 -38.05 -28.03
N GLU A 145 5.01 -39.28 -27.58
CA GLU A 145 3.87 -40.08 -28.04
C GLU A 145 2.51 -39.44 -27.70
N ALA A 146 2.41 -38.80 -26.52
CA ALA A 146 1.21 -38.11 -26.09
C ALA A 146 1.01 -36.76 -26.81
N GLY A 147 2.07 -35.99 -27.02
CA GLY A 147 1.99 -34.62 -27.53
C GLY A 147 1.06 -33.73 -26.69
N ALA A 148 0.20 -32.97 -27.35
CA ALA A 148 -0.79 -32.11 -26.68
C ALA A 148 -2.06 -32.86 -26.24
N SER A 149 -2.19 -34.17 -26.49
CA SER A 149 -3.44 -34.92 -26.21
C SER A 149 -3.75 -35.06 -24.73
N ILE A 150 -2.71 -35.01 -23.90
CA ILE A 150 -2.80 -34.98 -22.43
C ILE A 150 -3.11 -33.59 -21.88
N CYS A 151 -3.35 -32.60 -22.73
CA CYS A 151 -3.71 -31.24 -22.33
C CYS A 151 -5.20 -30.98 -22.54
N SER A 152 -5.72 -29.96 -21.87
CA SER A 152 -7.02 -29.38 -22.17
C SER A 152 -6.86 -27.93 -22.59
N MET A 153 -7.80 -27.47 -23.41
CA MET A 153 -7.80 -26.14 -24.02
C MET A 153 -9.16 -25.47 -23.86
N ARG A 154 -9.19 -24.15 -23.65
CA ARG A 154 -10.42 -23.35 -23.68
C ARG A 154 -10.16 -21.92 -24.16
N ASP A 155 -11.20 -21.31 -24.71
CA ASP A 155 -11.26 -19.86 -24.92
C ASP A 155 -11.19 -19.10 -23.58
N VAL A 156 -10.48 -17.98 -23.58
CA VAL A 156 -10.37 -17.08 -22.42
C VAL A 156 -10.41 -15.62 -22.84
N GLN A 157 -10.82 -14.76 -21.91
CA GLN A 157 -10.69 -13.32 -21.99
C GLN A 157 -9.70 -12.86 -20.93
N VAL A 158 -8.55 -12.35 -21.36
CA VAL A 158 -7.53 -11.76 -20.49
C VAL A 158 -8.06 -10.44 -19.94
N ARG A 159 -7.80 -10.20 -18.65
CA ARG A 159 -8.28 -8.99 -17.96
C ARG A 159 -7.58 -7.73 -18.52
N PRO A 160 -8.27 -6.58 -18.62
CA PRO A 160 -7.70 -5.37 -19.21
C PRO A 160 -6.38 -4.90 -18.57
N GLU A 161 -6.19 -5.11 -17.27
CA GLU A 161 -4.97 -4.71 -16.55
C GLU A 161 -3.73 -5.48 -17.06
N GLN A 162 -3.97 -6.68 -17.60
CA GLN A 162 -2.93 -7.51 -18.20
C GLN A 162 -2.67 -7.15 -19.68
N LEU A 163 -3.36 -6.17 -20.27
CA LEU A 163 -3.06 -5.69 -21.64
C LEU A 163 -2.13 -4.46 -21.62
N ILE A 164 -1.86 -3.91 -20.43
CA ILE A 164 -1.04 -2.71 -20.27
C ILE A 164 0.41 -3.02 -20.67
N LYS A 165 0.95 -2.20 -21.59
CA LYS A 165 2.34 -2.29 -22.02
C LYS A 165 3.27 -1.92 -20.87
N ARG A 166 4.28 -2.78 -20.64
CA ARG A 166 5.33 -2.51 -19.66
C ARG A 166 6.07 -1.22 -20.02
N SER A 167 6.09 -0.26 -19.10
CA SER A 167 6.87 0.97 -19.19
C SER A 167 7.84 1.07 -18.02
N LYS A 168 9.05 1.57 -18.28
CA LYS A 168 9.99 1.95 -17.22
C LYS A 168 9.60 3.28 -16.56
N GLY A 169 8.64 4.01 -17.13
CA GLY A 169 8.29 5.35 -16.68
C GLY A 169 9.50 6.30 -16.72
N ARG A 170 9.46 7.32 -15.87
CA ARG A 170 10.59 8.24 -15.66
C ARG A 170 11.73 7.50 -14.96
N VAL A 171 12.95 7.63 -15.50
CA VAL A 171 14.18 7.07 -14.91
C VAL A 171 14.94 8.20 -14.23
N VAL A 172 15.37 7.98 -12.99
CA VAL A 172 16.11 8.96 -12.16
C VAL A 172 17.32 8.28 -11.49
N PRO A 173 18.38 9.01 -11.13
CA PRO A 173 19.49 8.44 -10.37
C PRO A 173 19.07 8.17 -8.92
N CYS A 174 19.38 6.99 -8.40
CA CYS A 174 19.19 6.68 -6.97
C CYS A 174 20.05 7.62 -6.12
N PRO A 175 19.53 8.27 -5.07
CA PRO A 175 20.34 9.20 -4.28
C PRO A 175 21.44 8.53 -3.48
N ILE A 176 21.30 7.22 -3.19
CA ILE A 176 22.28 6.42 -2.45
C ILE A 176 23.35 5.86 -3.39
N CYS A 177 23.00 4.93 -4.29
CA CYS A 177 23.98 4.25 -5.15
C CYS A 177 24.26 4.96 -6.49
N LYS A 178 23.54 6.04 -6.81
CA LYS A 178 23.65 6.81 -8.08
C LYS A 178 23.27 6.04 -9.36
N GLU A 179 22.87 4.78 -9.26
CA GLU A 179 22.41 4.00 -10.41
C GLU A 179 21.04 4.49 -10.92
N PRO A 180 20.81 4.51 -12.24
CA PRO A 180 19.53 4.88 -12.82
C PRO A 180 18.46 3.82 -12.54
N TYR A 181 17.30 4.23 -12.03
CA TYR A 181 16.19 3.33 -11.75
C TYR A 181 14.82 3.96 -12.08
N PRO A 182 13.76 3.15 -12.30
CA PRO A 182 12.39 3.65 -12.45
C PRO A 182 11.91 4.41 -11.21
N ALA A 183 11.56 5.69 -11.35
CA ALA A 183 11.08 6.54 -10.27
C ALA A 183 9.83 5.98 -9.56
N GLN A 184 9.03 5.19 -10.28
CA GLN A 184 7.86 4.49 -9.73
C GLN A 184 8.21 3.44 -8.64
N PHE A 185 9.47 3.05 -8.51
CA PHE A 185 9.90 2.13 -7.44
C PHE A 185 10.07 2.83 -6.09
N GLY A 186 9.88 4.16 -6.02
CA GLY A 186 10.03 4.95 -4.80
C GLY A 186 11.20 5.92 -4.90
N ALA A 187 11.57 6.52 -3.77
CA ALA A 187 12.62 7.54 -3.72
C ALA A 187 14.06 7.01 -3.81
N ILE A 188 14.25 5.71 -3.57
CA ILE A 188 15.53 5.02 -3.72
C ILE A 188 15.31 3.72 -4.51
N CYS A 189 16.35 3.18 -5.16
CA CYS A 189 16.22 1.93 -5.90
C CYS A 189 15.93 0.73 -4.97
N ARG A 190 15.25 -0.31 -5.47
CA ARG A 190 14.89 -1.51 -4.68
C ARG A 190 16.08 -2.19 -4.00
N SER A 191 17.24 -2.19 -4.65
CA SER A 191 18.50 -2.66 -4.04
C SER A 191 18.80 -1.90 -2.74
N CYS A 192 18.74 -0.57 -2.79
CA CYS A 192 18.89 0.30 -1.62
C CYS A 192 17.68 0.26 -0.66
N GLN A 193 16.54 -0.35 -1.02
CA GLN A 193 15.43 -0.56 -0.09
C GLN A 193 15.59 -1.83 0.75
N GLY A 194 16.55 -2.70 0.43
CA GLY A 194 16.71 -3.99 1.10
C GLY A 194 16.51 -5.20 0.19
N GLU A 195 16.08 -5.01 -1.07
CA GLU A 195 15.83 -6.12 -2.00
C GLU A 195 17.09 -6.60 -2.74
N SER A 196 18.27 -6.08 -2.38
CA SER A 196 19.53 -6.51 -2.99
C SER A 196 19.84 -7.96 -2.63
N PRO A 197 20.14 -8.85 -3.60
CA PRO A 197 20.49 -10.24 -3.31
C PRO A 197 21.97 -10.41 -2.89
N TYR A 198 22.76 -9.32 -2.89
CA TYR A 198 24.20 -9.36 -2.65
C TYR A 198 24.54 -9.05 -1.19
N VAL A 199 25.53 -9.78 -0.66
CA VAL A 199 26.07 -9.53 0.69
C VAL A 199 26.68 -8.13 0.77
N ASP A 200 27.47 -7.73 -0.22
CA ASP A 200 28.11 -6.41 -0.30
C ASP A 200 27.21 -5.35 -0.96
N SER A 201 25.92 -5.42 -0.70
CA SER A 201 25.01 -4.39 -1.19
C SER A 201 25.37 -3.03 -0.57
N PRO A 202 24.91 -1.90 -1.16
CA PRO A 202 24.97 -0.59 -0.49
C PRO A 202 24.37 -0.61 0.93
N ASN A 203 23.65 -1.68 1.29
CA ASN A 203 23.06 -1.87 2.59
C ASN A 203 24.00 -2.50 3.62
N ALA A 204 25.06 -3.17 3.21
CA ALA A 204 26.02 -3.76 4.14
C ALA A 204 26.98 -2.73 4.74
N GLU A 205 27.30 -1.66 4.01
CA GLU A 205 28.10 -0.53 4.53
C GLU A 205 27.33 0.38 5.53
N ARG A 206 26.07 0.06 5.86
CA ARG A 206 25.17 0.92 6.67
C ARG A 206 25.54 1.05 8.15
N LEU A 207 26.46 0.24 8.65
CA LEU A 207 26.92 0.25 10.04
C LEU A 207 28.26 0.97 10.23
N ALA A 208 28.78 1.63 9.20
CA ALA A 208 29.97 2.45 9.36
C ALA A 208 29.65 3.57 10.37
N GLU A 209 30.51 3.69 11.38
CA GLU A 209 30.53 4.81 12.33
C GLU A 209 31.84 5.58 12.10
N PRO A 210 31.88 6.89 12.34
CA PRO A 210 33.14 7.61 12.29
C PRO A 210 34.11 7.08 13.36
N GLU A 211 35.41 7.11 13.07
CA GLU A 211 36.42 6.84 14.09
C GLU A 211 36.40 7.97 15.13
N LEU A 212 35.87 7.67 16.32
CA LEU A 212 35.83 8.59 17.45
C LEU A 212 36.82 8.14 18.53
N VAL A 213 37.55 9.10 19.10
CA VAL A 213 38.49 8.86 20.19
C VAL A 213 37.76 9.08 21.51
N ALA A 214 37.64 8.03 22.31
CA ALA A 214 37.08 8.14 23.65
C ALA A 214 38.13 8.71 24.63
N THR A 215 37.78 9.69 25.44
CA THR A 215 38.61 10.34 26.47
C THR A 215 38.27 9.77 27.85
N LEU A 216 39.26 9.56 28.72
CA LEU A 216 38.98 9.19 30.12
C LEU A 216 38.23 10.32 30.82
N VAL A 217 37.30 10.00 31.71
CA VAL A 217 36.43 11.01 32.34
C VAL A 217 37.22 12.02 33.17
N GLU A 218 38.32 11.58 33.79
CA GLU A 218 39.22 12.43 34.58
C GLU A 218 39.95 13.47 33.70
N GLU A 219 40.23 13.11 32.44
CA GLU A 219 40.91 13.95 31.45
C GLU A 219 39.93 14.86 30.69
N ALA A 220 38.63 14.61 30.80
CA ALA A 220 37.59 15.36 30.12
C ALA A 220 37.20 16.68 30.81
N ILE A 221 37.77 17.00 31.98
CA ILE A 221 37.48 18.23 32.73
C ILE A 221 37.86 19.44 31.87
N GLY A 222 36.95 20.41 31.75
CA GLY A 222 37.09 21.58 30.88
C GLY A 222 36.67 21.35 29.43
N GLY A 223 36.51 20.09 29.01
CA GLY A 223 35.93 19.72 27.72
C GLY A 223 34.41 19.78 27.72
N SER A 224 33.81 19.52 26.56
CA SER A 224 32.35 19.45 26.38
C SER A 224 31.94 18.11 25.78
N PRO A 225 30.88 17.43 26.28
CA PRO A 225 30.40 16.18 25.70
C PRO A 225 29.95 16.36 24.26
N LEU A 226 30.27 15.36 23.43
CA LEU A 226 29.85 15.26 22.05
C LEU A 226 28.34 14.99 21.88
N HIS A 227 27.69 14.43 22.89
CA HIS A 227 26.26 14.12 22.84
C HIS A 227 25.63 14.13 24.24
N ASP A 228 24.30 14.19 24.27
CA ASP A 228 23.53 14.06 25.51
C ASP A 228 23.76 12.68 26.13
N MET A 229 24.11 12.63 27.42
CA MET A 229 24.25 11.37 28.16
C MET A 229 23.10 11.21 29.15
N THR A 230 22.22 10.27 28.83
CA THR A 230 21.06 9.94 29.66
C THR A 230 21.43 9.07 30.86
N ARG A 231 20.91 9.45 32.03
CA ARG A 231 20.88 8.60 33.22
C ARG A 231 19.54 7.88 33.27
N ILE A 232 19.59 6.58 33.51
CA ILE A 232 18.41 5.73 33.64
C ILE A 232 18.39 5.19 35.05
N GLU A 233 17.36 5.57 35.81
CA GLU A 233 17.03 4.99 37.10
C GLU A 233 15.71 4.23 36.95
N PRO A 234 15.74 2.90 36.82
CA PRO A 234 14.55 2.09 36.58
C PRO A 234 13.43 2.41 37.58
N GLY A 235 12.25 2.79 37.06
CA GLY A 235 11.09 3.14 37.88
C GLY A 235 11.10 4.52 38.54
N VAL A 236 12.21 5.28 38.43
CA VAL A 236 12.35 6.60 39.06
C VAL A 236 12.45 7.70 38.01
N SER A 237 13.48 7.64 37.15
CA SER A 237 13.76 8.74 36.20
C SER A 237 14.47 8.24 34.93
N LYS A 238 14.22 8.94 33.82
CA LYS A 238 14.95 8.78 32.56
C LYS A 238 15.07 10.13 31.89
N GLY A 239 16.30 10.63 31.76
CA GLY A 239 16.56 11.88 31.05
C GLY A 239 18.05 12.21 30.93
N PRO A 240 18.38 13.22 30.10
CA PRO A 240 19.76 13.68 29.96
C PRO A 240 20.25 14.28 31.27
N GLU A 241 21.30 13.68 31.83
CA GLU A 241 22.03 14.22 32.99
C GLU A 241 23.15 15.15 32.51
N PHE A 242 23.74 14.83 31.35
CA PHE A 242 24.72 15.66 30.69
C PHE A 242 24.25 16.05 29.29
N LEU A 243 24.40 17.33 28.95
CA LEU A 243 24.00 17.87 27.65
C LEU A 243 25.19 18.03 26.70
N HIS A 244 24.92 17.89 25.40
CA HIS A 244 25.85 18.29 24.35
C HIS A 244 26.31 19.74 24.54
N GLY A 245 27.62 19.98 24.44
CA GLY A 245 28.20 21.33 24.52
C GLY A 245 28.33 21.95 25.93
N GLN A 246 27.89 21.27 27.01
CA GLN A 246 28.10 21.78 28.37
C GLN A 246 29.55 21.53 28.85
N VAL A 247 30.11 22.43 29.68
CA VAL A 247 31.46 22.25 30.24
C VAL A 247 31.46 21.22 31.36
N ILE A 248 32.35 20.23 31.29
CA ILE A 248 32.55 19.22 32.33
C ILE A 248 33.43 19.78 33.45
N THR A 249 32.94 19.70 34.69
CA THR A 249 33.67 20.14 35.89
C THR A 249 34.23 18.96 36.68
N GLY A 250 35.16 19.22 37.60
CA GLY A 250 35.70 18.16 38.47
C GLY A 250 34.63 17.46 39.34
N GLY A 251 33.56 18.17 39.72
CA GLY A 251 32.44 17.59 40.46
C GLY A 251 31.57 16.63 39.64
N ASP A 252 31.76 16.59 38.32
CA ASP A 252 30.97 15.80 37.40
C ASP A 252 31.53 14.39 37.18
N VAL A 253 32.83 14.20 37.42
CA VAL A 253 33.55 12.93 37.22
C VAL A 253 32.86 11.79 37.96
N CYS A 254 32.55 11.98 39.24
CA CYS A 254 31.87 10.97 40.05
C CYS A 254 30.46 10.66 39.51
N ARG A 255 29.74 11.66 38.97
CA ARG A 255 28.40 11.45 38.41
C ARG A 255 28.46 10.63 37.11
N LEU A 256 29.39 10.96 36.22
CA LEU A 256 29.65 10.20 34.98
C LEU A 256 30.04 8.75 35.28
N GLN A 257 30.93 8.52 36.25
CA GLN A 257 31.31 7.17 36.68
C GLN A 257 30.11 6.39 37.27
N ARG A 258 29.26 7.05 38.06
CA ARG A 258 28.02 6.43 38.58
C ARG A 258 26.98 6.12 37.50
N MET A 259 27.05 6.80 36.36
CA MET A 259 26.29 6.46 35.15
C MET A 259 26.95 5.31 34.35
N GLY A 260 28.03 4.71 34.85
CA GLY A 260 28.76 3.63 34.19
C GLY A 260 29.69 4.10 33.08
N ARG A 261 30.02 5.40 33.01
CA ARG A 261 30.90 5.96 31.98
C ARG A 261 32.29 6.18 32.56
N SER A 262 33.25 5.36 32.12
CA SER A 262 34.69 5.56 32.38
C SER A 262 35.39 6.29 31.24
N ARG A 263 34.74 6.36 30.07
CA ARG A 263 35.19 7.09 28.90
C ARG A 263 34.01 7.82 28.26
N ILE A 264 34.29 8.99 27.70
CA ILE A 264 33.29 9.82 26.98
C ILE A 264 33.89 10.35 25.68
N TYR A 265 33.05 10.90 24.82
CA TYR A 265 33.48 11.54 23.58
C TYR A 265 33.28 13.05 23.70
N LEU A 266 34.26 13.82 23.24
CA LEU A 266 34.28 15.27 23.31
C LEU A 266 33.89 15.91 21.97
N ASP A 267 33.27 17.08 22.03
CA ASP A 267 32.73 17.82 20.87
C ASP A 267 33.79 18.47 19.97
N ASP A 268 35.06 18.41 20.37
CA ASP A 268 36.19 18.90 19.57
C ASP A 268 36.61 17.92 18.44
N GLN A 269 35.96 16.76 18.37
CA GLN A 269 36.17 15.76 17.32
C GLN A 269 35.44 16.16 16.03
N ASN A 270 36.18 16.21 14.92
CA ASN A 270 35.62 16.45 13.60
C ASN A 270 35.66 15.16 12.77
N PRO A 271 34.55 14.41 12.65
CA PRO A 271 34.52 13.16 11.91
C PRO A 271 34.63 13.33 10.39
N GLY A 272 34.58 14.57 9.86
CA GLY A 272 34.62 14.84 8.42
C GLY A 272 33.26 15.29 7.85
N ALA A 273 33.27 15.71 6.57
CA ALA A 273 32.09 16.25 5.88
C ALA A 273 31.11 15.15 5.42
N GLU A 274 31.54 13.90 5.45
CA GLU A 274 30.77 12.71 5.13
C GLU A 274 29.83 12.27 6.26
N TRP A 275 29.88 12.94 7.43
CA TRP A 275 29.04 12.64 8.59
C TRP A 275 28.21 13.85 9.01
N VAL A 276 26.99 13.59 9.49
CA VAL A 276 26.07 14.61 9.98
C VAL A 276 25.65 14.25 11.40
N HIS A 277 25.94 15.15 12.35
CA HIS A 277 25.57 14.96 13.75
C HIS A 277 24.05 14.81 13.92
N GLU A 278 23.62 13.92 14.82
CA GLU A 278 22.22 13.51 15.00
C GLU A 278 21.26 14.68 15.20
N ASN A 279 21.62 15.68 16.02
CA ASN A 279 20.76 16.83 16.30
C ASN A 279 20.63 17.75 15.08
N LYS A 280 21.69 17.86 14.25
CA LYS A 280 21.65 18.62 12.99
C LYS A 280 20.72 17.93 11.99
N ALA A 281 20.82 16.61 11.87
CA ALA A 281 19.95 15.82 11.02
C ALA A 281 18.47 15.93 11.47
N ALA A 282 18.22 15.72 12.76
CA ALA A 282 16.88 15.80 13.35
C ALA A 282 16.23 17.19 13.22
N THR A 283 17.02 18.27 13.29
CA THR A 283 16.54 19.64 13.03
C THR A 283 16.07 19.77 11.58
N ALA A 284 16.91 19.36 10.64
CA ALA A 284 16.62 19.49 9.21
C ALA A 284 15.38 18.67 8.81
N PHE A 285 15.29 17.42 9.27
CA PHE A 285 14.12 16.57 9.03
C PHE A 285 12.85 17.19 9.60
N ALA A 286 12.85 17.57 10.88
CA ALA A 286 11.65 18.12 11.51
C ALA A 286 11.17 19.41 10.85
N LYS A 287 12.11 20.26 10.41
CA LYS A 287 11.79 21.49 9.69
C LYS A 287 11.10 21.20 8.36
N LEU A 288 11.65 20.32 7.53
CA LEU A 288 11.06 20.00 6.21
C LEU A 288 9.77 19.21 6.33
N MET A 289 9.62 18.38 7.38
CA MET A 289 8.38 17.64 7.64
C MET A 289 7.22 18.53 8.09
N SER A 290 7.50 19.71 8.66
CA SER A 290 6.50 20.60 9.25
C SER A 290 5.80 21.45 8.20
N GLY A 291 4.51 21.24 8.00
CA GLY A 291 3.66 22.02 7.10
C GLY A 291 2.68 22.94 7.84
N PRO A 292 1.69 23.49 7.11
CA PRO A 292 0.68 24.39 7.67
C PRO A 292 0.01 23.81 8.92
N GLY A 293 -0.09 24.60 9.98
CA GLY A 293 -0.72 24.19 11.24
C GLY A 293 0.15 23.29 12.13
N THR A 294 1.42 23.09 11.81
CA THR A 294 2.37 22.31 12.62
C THR A 294 3.60 23.14 12.99
N ARG A 295 4.24 22.78 14.11
CA ARG A 295 5.56 23.30 14.47
C ARG A 295 6.44 22.26 15.16
N VAL A 296 7.75 22.53 15.15
CA VAL A 296 8.72 21.82 15.97
C VAL A 296 8.62 22.26 17.43
N LEU A 297 8.70 21.31 18.36
CA LEU A 297 8.66 21.54 19.80
C LEU A 297 10.06 21.48 20.40
N GLY A 298 10.62 22.66 20.71
CA GLY A 298 11.94 22.80 21.33
C GLY A 298 13.08 22.41 20.40
N ASP A 299 14.29 22.41 20.95
CA ASP A 299 15.49 21.96 20.25
C ASP A 299 15.59 20.43 20.24
N PRO A 300 16.18 19.82 19.20
CA PRO A 300 16.41 18.38 19.20
C PRO A 300 17.32 17.95 20.33
N ARG A 301 17.04 16.77 20.87
CA ARG A 301 17.84 16.13 21.93
C ARG A 301 17.98 14.66 21.63
N GLU A 302 19.17 14.09 21.83
CA GLU A 302 19.49 12.68 21.51
C GLU A 302 19.06 12.30 20.07
N GLY A 303 19.30 13.21 19.13
CA GLY A 303 18.93 13.05 17.73
C GLY A 303 17.43 13.10 17.47
N LYS A 304 16.59 13.48 18.44
CA LYS A 304 15.13 13.44 18.35
C LYS A 304 14.51 14.84 18.31
N SER A 305 13.61 15.03 17.35
CA SER A 305 12.72 16.20 17.26
C SER A 305 11.27 15.77 17.42
N LYS A 306 10.44 16.65 17.99
CA LYS A 306 8.99 16.45 18.16
C LYS A 306 8.23 17.50 17.37
N LEU A 307 7.14 17.10 16.72
CA LEU A 307 6.23 18.02 16.05
C LEU A 307 4.89 18.05 16.80
N VAL A 308 4.31 19.24 16.91
CA VAL A 308 3.04 19.49 17.58
C VAL A 308 2.10 20.28 16.68
N ALA A 309 0.80 20.18 16.95
CA ALA A 309 -0.23 20.98 16.28
C ALA A 309 -0.22 22.44 16.80
N ASP A 310 -0.37 23.41 15.91
CA ASP A 310 -0.43 24.84 16.26
C ASP A 310 -1.84 25.36 16.52
N HIS A 311 -2.83 24.67 15.98
CA HIS A 311 -4.25 24.91 16.22
C HIS A 311 -5.00 23.58 16.24
N ASP A 312 -6.26 23.64 16.66
CA ASP A 312 -7.17 22.49 16.59
C ASP A 312 -7.48 22.17 15.13
N GLY A 313 -7.66 20.88 14.81
CA GLY A 313 -8.03 20.48 13.46
C GLY A 313 -7.80 19.00 13.18
N LEU A 314 -7.79 18.67 11.89
CA LEU A 314 -7.55 17.34 11.36
C LEU A 314 -6.09 17.20 10.95
N LEU A 315 -5.37 16.22 11.51
CA LEU A 315 -4.03 15.88 11.05
C LEU A 315 -4.11 15.24 9.67
N VAL A 316 -3.36 15.74 8.69
CA VAL A 316 -3.17 15.12 7.38
C VAL A 316 -1.70 14.72 7.25
N VAL A 317 -1.48 13.48 6.84
CA VAL A 317 -0.14 12.88 6.68
C VAL A 317 0.04 12.39 5.26
N ASP A 318 1.17 12.74 4.64
CA ASP A 318 1.63 12.07 3.43
C ASP A 318 2.25 10.70 3.77
N SER A 319 1.39 9.70 3.90
CA SER A 319 1.79 8.33 4.30
C SER A 319 2.76 7.69 3.30
N VAL A 320 2.68 8.03 2.02
CA VAL A 320 3.55 7.48 0.98
C VAL A 320 4.97 7.98 1.16
N ARG A 321 5.17 9.29 1.28
CA ARG A 321 6.50 9.87 1.51
C ARG A 321 7.02 9.59 2.92
N LEU A 322 6.16 9.50 3.93
CA LEU A 322 6.55 9.03 5.26
C LEU A 322 7.15 7.62 5.22
N LYS A 323 6.53 6.70 4.47
CA LYS A 323 7.07 5.34 4.27
C LYS A 323 8.41 5.37 3.52
N GLN A 324 8.52 6.18 2.47
CA GLN A 324 9.78 6.35 1.72
C GLN A 324 10.90 6.90 2.59
N PHE A 325 10.61 7.90 3.44
CA PHE A 325 11.56 8.44 4.40
C PHE A 325 12.06 7.35 5.35
N ASN A 326 11.15 6.55 5.90
CA ASN A 326 11.49 5.44 6.79
C ASN A 326 12.20 4.26 6.09
N HIS A 327 12.28 4.23 4.76
CA HIS A 327 13.13 3.28 4.03
C HIS A 327 14.59 3.73 3.95
N VAL A 328 14.88 5.01 4.23
CA VAL A 328 16.26 5.50 4.30
C VAL A 328 16.94 4.96 5.56
N PRO A 329 18.18 4.44 5.47
CA PRO A 329 18.90 3.93 6.63
C PRO A 329 19.16 4.99 7.70
N GLY A 330 19.16 4.58 8.96
CA GLY A 330 19.58 5.44 10.08
C GLY A 330 18.63 6.60 10.40
N VAL A 331 17.50 6.74 9.70
CA VAL A 331 16.47 7.73 9.99
C VAL A 331 15.18 7.07 10.45
N MET A 332 14.38 7.79 11.21
CA MET A 332 13.01 7.36 11.53
C MET A 332 12.08 8.54 11.71
N CYS A 333 10.82 8.34 11.37
CA CYS A 333 9.71 9.23 11.71
C CYS A 333 8.47 8.40 12.01
N ALA A 334 7.83 8.69 13.13
CA ALA A 334 6.57 8.10 13.54
C ALA A 334 5.57 9.20 13.89
N CYS A 335 4.30 8.98 13.56
CA CYS A 335 3.24 9.96 13.77
C CYS A 335 1.97 9.32 14.32
N ARG A 336 1.05 10.17 14.77
CA ARG A 336 -0.36 9.79 14.93
C ARG A 336 -0.92 9.44 13.56
N GLN A 337 -1.97 8.62 13.56
CA GLN A 337 -2.64 8.28 12.33
C GLN A 337 -3.19 9.53 11.63
N SER A 338 -3.07 9.55 10.30
CA SER A 338 -3.72 10.54 9.43
C SER A 338 -5.22 10.58 9.68
N HIS A 339 -5.81 11.74 9.44
CA HIS A 339 -7.21 12.07 9.67
C HIS A 339 -7.67 11.96 11.13
N SER A 340 -6.74 12.00 12.09
CA SER A 340 -7.11 12.11 13.50
C SER A 340 -7.32 13.56 13.92
N ILE A 341 -8.36 13.81 14.74
CA ILE A 341 -8.58 15.13 15.33
C ILE A 341 -7.50 15.39 16.39
N VAL A 342 -6.90 16.58 16.33
CA VAL A 342 -5.86 17.04 17.23
C VAL A 342 -6.23 18.39 17.82
N GLN A 343 -5.78 18.63 19.05
CA GLN A 343 -5.88 19.93 19.71
C GLN A 343 -4.55 20.65 19.63
N LYS A 344 -4.57 21.98 19.71
CA LYS A 344 -3.38 22.83 19.82
C LYS A 344 -2.43 22.30 20.90
N GLY A 345 -1.16 22.17 20.55
CA GLY A 345 -0.10 21.66 21.42
C GLY A 345 -0.01 20.14 21.51
N ALA A 346 -0.94 19.38 20.93
CA ALA A 346 -0.84 17.93 20.88
C ALA A 346 0.37 17.50 20.04
N GLN A 347 1.16 16.55 20.55
CA GLN A 347 2.25 15.94 19.78
C GLN A 347 1.66 15.08 18.66
N ILE A 348 2.05 15.38 17.42
CA ILE A 348 1.56 14.70 16.22
C ILE A 348 2.57 13.73 15.63
N ALA A 349 3.86 14.04 15.75
CA ALA A 349 4.93 13.23 15.20
C ALA A 349 6.24 13.39 15.98
N GLY A 350 7.15 12.46 15.76
CA GLY A 350 8.54 12.55 16.18
C GLY A 350 9.44 11.97 15.11
N THR A 351 10.56 12.63 14.85
CA THR A 351 11.60 12.15 13.94
C THR A 351 12.92 12.05 14.67
N ARG A 352 13.77 11.11 14.25
CA ARG A 352 15.09 10.91 14.83
C ARG A 352 16.12 10.46 13.80
N ALA A 353 17.35 10.97 13.94
CA ALA A 353 18.54 10.28 13.44
C ALA A 353 18.96 9.22 14.48
N ILE A 354 18.99 7.97 14.06
CA ILE A 354 19.21 6.82 14.95
C ILE A 354 20.67 6.77 15.44
N PRO A 355 21.70 6.80 14.57
CA PRO A 355 23.08 6.88 15.00
C PRO A 355 23.47 8.32 15.39
N LEU A 356 24.50 8.44 16.23
CA LEU A 356 25.09 9.73 16.62
C LEU A 356 25.55 10.55 15.40
N TYR A 357 26.08 9.86 14.40
CA TYR A 357 26.44 10.41 13.11
C TYR A 357 25.77 9.65 11.99
N LEU A 358 24.95 10.36 11.20
CA LEU A 358 24.33 9.83 10.00
C LEU A 358 25.27 10.05 8.80
N PRO A 359 25.51 9.04 7.94
CA PRO A 359 26.24 9.25 6.70
C PRO A 359 25.57 10.35 5.86
N ASN A 360 26.36 11.28 5.31
CA ASN A 360 25.85 12.39 4.52
C ASN A 360 25.06 11.89 3.29
N ARG A 361 25.42 10.74 2.70
CA ARG A 361 24.64 10.13 1.61
C ARG A 361 23.19 9.81 2.00
N ASP A 362 22.99 9.29 3.21
CA ASP A 362 21.66 8.92 3.72
C ASP A 362 20.91 10.17 4.18
N PHE A 363 21.61 11.13 4.79
CA PHE A 363 21.06 12.44 5.11
C PHE A 363 20.51 13.15 3.85
N GLN A 364 21.30 13.24 2.78
CA GLN A 364 20.88 13.87 1.52
C GLN A 364 19.72 13.11 0.86
N ALA A 365 19.74 11.77 0.88
CA ALA A 365 18.63 10.96 0.39
C ALA A 365 17.32 11.26 1.16
N ALA A 366 17.40 11.36 2.49
CA ALA A 366 16.28 11.74 3.34
C ALA A 366 15.79 13.17 3.04
N LEU A 367 16.68 14.14 2.84
CA LEU A 367 16.28 15.51 2.50
C LEU A 367 15.56 15.57 1.14
N GLN A 368 16.04 14.85 0.13
CA GLN A 368 15.42 14.83 -1.20
C GLN A 368 13.98 14.30 -1.18
N ILE A 369 13.67 13.37 -0.28
CA ILE A 369 12.29 12.88 -0.09
C ILE A 369 11.38 13.98 0.47
N LEU A 370 11.95 14.87 1.29
CA LEU A 370 11.24 15.92 2.00
C LEU A 370 11.21 17.27 1.27
N ASP A 371 11.93 17.42 0.15
CA ASP A 371 12.20 18.72 -0.49
C ASP A 371 10.99 19.31 -1.26
N GLU A 372 10.00 18.48 -1.62
CA GLU A 372 8.86 18.95 -2.43
C GLU A 372 7.77 19.64 -1.59
N GLU A 373 7.20 18.92 -0.62
CA GLU A 373 6.06 19.36 0.18
C GLU A 373 6.22 18.84 1.62
N PRO A 374 5.65 19.50 2.64
CA PRO A 374 5.67 18.97 4.00
C PRO A 374 4.99 17.60 4.13
N LEU A 375 5.41 16.79 5.12
CA LEU A 375 4.78 15.50 5.42
C LEU A 375 3.52 15.64 6.27
N PHE A 376 3.44 16.69 7.10
CA PHE A 376 2.39 16.89 8.08
C PHE A 376 1.75 18.25 7.94
N SER A 377 0.42 18.29 7.90
CA SER A 377 -0.37 19.52 8.00
C SER A 377 -1.55 19.31 8.95
N ILE A 378 -2.05 20.40 9.54
CA ILE A 378 -3.30 20.41 10.28
C ILE A 378 -4.32 21.24 9.50
N HIS A 379 -5.40 20.59 9.06
CA HIS A 379 -6.50 21.25 8.38
C HIS A 379 -7.53 21.72 9.40
N PRO A 380 -7.86 23.02 9.48
CA PRO A 380 -8.91 23.49 10.37
C PRO A 380 -10.26 22.90 9.97
N LEU A 381 -11.12 22.62 10.95
CA LEU A 381 -12.50 22.21 10.67
C LEU A 381 -13.35 23.46 10.42
N ARG A 382 -13.97 23.55 9.25
CA ARG A 382 -14.94 24.61 8.95
C ARG A 382 -16.22 24.41 9.78
N LYS A 383 -16.89 25.52 10.07
CA LYS A 383 -18.23 25.49 10.69
C LYS A 383 -19.27 25.36 9.59
N ALA A 384 -19.74 24.13 9.36
CA ALA A 384 -20.71 23.84 8.31
C ALA A 384 -22.14 24.14 8.77
N ARG A 385 -22.95 24.60 7.82
CA ARG A 385 -24.42 24.56 7.90
C ARG A 385 -24.89 23.19 7.40
N VAL A 386 -25.45 22.39 8.28
CA VAL A 386 -25.79 20.99 8.01
C VAL A 386 -27.30 20.82 7.85
N GLY A 387 -27.74 20.31 6.72
CA GLY A 387 -29.11 19.83 6.52
C GLY A 387 -29.20 18.35 6.86
N VAL A 388 -30.21 17.92 7.60
CA VAL A 388 -30.46 16.50 7.87
C VAL A 388 -31.66 16.02 7.04
N LEU A 389 -31.45 14.98 6.24
CA LEU A 389 -32.51 14.31 5.50
C LEU A 389 -32.77 12.94 6.11
N VAL A 390 -33.96 12.75 6.66
CA VAL A 390 -34.40 11.46 7.22
C VAL A 390 -35.35 10.82 6.23
N THR A 391 -34.93 9.72 5.60
CA THR A 391 -35.77 8.93 4.70
C THR A 391 -36.52 7.84 5.47
N GLY A 392 -37.44 7.13 4.83
CA GLY A 392 -38.29 6.14 5.49
C GLY A 392 -39.74 6.59 5.59
N THR A 393 -40.62 5.86 4.89
CA THR A 393 -42.05 6.14 4.82
C THR A 393 -42.73 6.06 6.20
N GLU A 394 -42.29 5.14 7.04
CA GLU A 394 -42.73 4.97 8.43
C GLU A 394 -42.37 6.16 9.32
N VAL A 395 -41.23 6.81 9.08
CA VAL A 395 -40.80 8.00 9.83
C VAL A 395 -41.53 9.24 9.31
N PHE A 396 -41.72 9.35 8.00
CA PHE A 396 -42.47 10.42 7.35
C PHE A 396 -43.93 10.46 7.80
N THR A 397 -44.59 9.30 7.84
CA THR A 397 -46.01 9.17 8.28
C THR A 397 -46.20 9.25 9.79
N GLY A 398 -45.10 9.22 10.56
CA GLY A 398 -45.14 9.30 12.02
C GLY A 398 -45.48 7.97 12.72
N LEU A 399 -45.43 6.85 11.99
CA LEU A 399 -45.55 5.51 12.57
C LEU A 399 -44.35 5.19 13.49
N VAL A 400 -43.17 5.69 13.12
CA VAL A 400 -41.92 5.57 13.91
C VAL A 400 -41.36 6.96 14.20
N GLU A 401 -40.88 7.15 15.43
CA GLU A 401 -40.18 8.37 15.82
C GLU A 401 -38.75 8.39 15.27
N ASP A 402 -38.32 9.54 14.75
CA ASP A 402 -36.94 9.74 14.30
C ASP A 402 -35.97 9.80 15.48
N LYS A 403 -34.96 8.92 15.45
CA LYS A 403 -33.86 8.90 16.42
C LYS A 403 -32.50 9.25 15.80
N PHE A 404 -32.43 9.46 14.49
CA PHE A 404 -31.19 9.83 13.80
C PHE A 404 -30.87 11.30 13.97
N ALA A 405 -31.84 12.21 13.79
CA ALA A 405 -31.56 13.64 13.85
C ALA A 405 -30.91 14.08 15.18
N PRO A 406 -31.32 13.58 16.36
CA PRO A 406 -30.62 13.89 17.62
C PRO A 406 -29.16 13.39 17.64
N VAL A 407 -28.91 12.18 17.15
CA VAL A 407 -27.56 11.57 17.09
C VAL A 407 -26.64 12.38 16.17
N VAL A 408 -27.12 12.71 14.97
CA VAL A 408 -26.38 13.50 13.99
C VAL A 408 -26.13 14.90 14.53
N SER A 409 -27.16 15.57 15.07
CA SER A 409 -27.04 16.93 15.61
C SER A 409 -26.01 17.02 16.74
N ALA A 410 -25.97 16.03 17.63
CA ALA A 410 -24.98 15.99 18.71
C ALA A 410 -23.54 15.91 18.17
N LYS A 411 -23.29 15.07 17.15
CA LYS A 411 -21.95 14.92 16.54
C LYS A 411 -21.53 16.15 15.73
N VAL A 412 -22.45 16.72 14.96
CA VAL A 412 -22.23 17.96 14.20
C VAL A 412 -21.88 19.12 15.14
N THR A 413 -22.65 19.29 16.21
CA THR A 413 -22.42 20.36 17.22
C THR A 413 -21.11 20.15 17.97
N HIS A 414 -20.76 18.91 18.30
CA HIS A 414 -19.49 18.58 18.96
C HIS A 414 -18.26 19.01 18.13
N LEU A 415 -18.38 18.99 16.79
CA LEU A 415 -17.35 19.45 15.86
C LEU A 415 -17.47 20.94 15.50
N GLY A 416 -18.33 21.70 16.19
CA GLY A 416 -18.46 23.15 16.05
C GLY A 416 -19.32 23.61 14.86
N SER A 417 -20.04 22.70 14.21
CA SER A 417 -20.98 22.97 13.12
C SER A 417 -22.42 23.06 13.62
N GLN A 418 -23.36 23.47 12.77
CA GLN A 418 -24.77 23.66 13.15
C GLN A 418 -25.70 22.90 12.21
N VAL A 419 -26.70 22.19 12.75
CA VAL A 419 -27.83 21.69 11.95
C VAL A 419 -28.84 22.82 11.74
N VAL A 420 -29.13 23.14 10.48
CA VAL A 420 -29.96 24.29 10.10
C VAL A 420 -31.41 23.90 9.80
N ASP A 421 -31.62 22.71 9.24
CA ASP A 421 -32.96 22.15 9.01
C ASP A 421 -32.89 20.62 9.01
N THR A 422 -34.03 20.01 9.33
CA THR A 422 -34.23 18.56 9.30
C THR A 422 -35.50 18.25 8.52
N ILE A 423 -35.36 17.63 7.35
CA ILE A 423 -36.48 17.25 6.49
C ILE A 423 -36.70 15.74 6.57
N LYS A 424 -37.96 15.32 6.68
CA LYS A 424 -38.37 13.93 6.54
C LYS A 424 -38.94 13.71 5.15
N ALA A 425 -38.56 12.62 4.48
CA ALA A 425 -39.08 12.24 3.17
C ALA A 425 -39.50 10.75 3.17
N PRO A 426 -40.59 10.38 2.48
CA PRO A 426 -40.93 8.97 2.27
C PRO A 426 -39.92 8.29 1.33
N ASP A 427 -40.02 6.97 1.18
CA ASP A 427 -39.21 6.18 0.23
C ASP A 427 -39.70 6.38 -1.21
N ASP A 428 -39.64 7.63 -1.66
CA ASP A 428 -39.97 8.09 -2.99
C ASP A 428 -38.84 8.96 -3.52
N ALA A 429 -38.29 8.57 -4.68
CA ALA A 429 -37.10 9.22 -5.25
C ALA A 429 -37.35 10.72 -5.54
N LYS A 430 -38.57 11.08 -5.94
CA LYS A 430 -38.92 12.46 -6.26
C LYS A 430 -39.01 13.31 -4.99
N ALA A 431 -39.64 12.80 -3.93
CA ALA A 431 -39.71 13.47 -2.63
C ALA A 431 -38.32 13.66 -2.00
N ILE A 432 -37.44 12.64 -2.10
CA ILE A 432 -36.04 12.75 -1.67
C ILE A 432 -35.30 13.82 -2.47
N CYS A 433 -35.48 13.87 -3.79
CA CYS A 433 -34.88 14.89 -4.65
C CYS A 433 -35.33 16.31 -4.27
N GLU A 434 -36.64 16.52 -4.09
CA GLU A 434 -37.21 17.80 -3.66
C GLU A 434 -36.69 18.23 -2.27
N ALA A 435 -36.53 17.28 -1.34
CA ALA A 435 -35.97 17.55 -0.02
C ALA A 435 -34.50 18.00 -0.09
N VAL A 436 -33.68 17.33 -0.92
CA VAL A 436 -32.29 17.75 -1.16
C VAL A 436 -32.25 19.16 -1.75
N GLN A 437 -33.07 19.45 -2.76
CA GLN A 437 -33.13 20.77 -3.38
C GLN A 437 -33.54 21.86 -2.38
N LYS A 438 -34.47 21.56 -1.46
CA LYS A 438 -34.85 22.48 -0.37
C LYS A 438 -33.67 22.78 0.56
N LEU A 439 -32.94 21.75 1.01
CA LEU A 439 -31.76 21.95 1.87
C LEU A 439 -30.66 22.75 1.18
N VAL A 440 -30.45 22.54 -0.12
CA VAL A 440 -29.52 23.35 -0.93
C VAL A 440 -29.99 24.81 -1.00
N ALA A 441 -31.29 25.05 -1.21
CA ALA A 441 -31.87 26.39 -1.25
C ALA A 441 -31.73 27.13 0.11
N GLU A 442 -31.70 26.39 1.22
CA GLU A 442 -31.44 26.91 2.58
C GLU A 442 -29.95 27.14 2.89
N GLN A 443 -29.10 27.03 1.86
CA GLN A 443 -27.65 27.25 1.95
C GLN A 443 -26.98 26.29 2.93
N CYS A 444 -27.35 25.01 2.89
CA CYS A 444 -26.60 23.95 3.57
C CYS A 444 -25.29 23.68 2.81
N ASP A 445 -24.18 23.59 3.52
CA ASP A 445 -22.87 23.23 2.97
C ASP A 445 -22.61 21.72 3.02
N LEU A 446 -23.38 21.01 3.85
CA LEU A 446 -23.31 19.57 4.04
C LEU A 446 -24.72 19.04 4.27
N ILE A 447 -25.12 18.00 3.54
CA ILE A 447 -26.37 17.28 3.78
C ILE A 447 -26.03 15.90 4.32
N ILE A 448 -26.61 15.56 5.48
CA ILE A 448 -26.49 14.23 6.08
C ILE A 448 -27.81 13.49 5.88
N THR A 449 -27.80 12.41 5.09
CA THR A 449 -28.97 11.57 4.89
C THR A 449 -28.92 10.33 5.78
N THR A 450 -30.05 9.95 6.37
CA THR A 450 -30.17 8.85 7.34
C THR A 450 -31.40 7.99 7.07
N ALA A 451 -31.51 6.83 7.72
CA ALA A 451 -32.66 5.90 7.65
C ALA A 451 -32.92 5.24 6.28
N GLY A 452 -32.18 5.62 5.23
CA GLY A 452 -32.01 4.86 3.99
C GLY A 452 -30.55 4.41 3.81
N LEU A 453 -30.21 3.91 2.61
CA LEU A 453 -28.93 3.28 2.22
C LEU A 453 -28.84 1.78 2.52
N SER A 454 -29.96 1.08 2.66
CA SER A 454 -30.01 -0.38 2.73
C SER A 454 -29.72 -1.02 1.35
N VAL A 455 -29.68 -2.35 1.35
CA VAL A 455 -29.67 -3.18 0.14
C VAL A 455 -31.07 -3.47 -0.38
N ASP A 456 -32.11 -3.03 0.35
CA ASP A 456 -33.50 -3.34 0.04
C ASP A 456 -33.92 -2.72 -1.31
N PRO A 457 -34.66 -3.46 -2.17
CA PRO A 457 -35.02 -2.97 -3.50
C PRO A 457 -35.91 -1.72 -3.51
N ASP A 458 -36.66 -1.49 -2.44
CA ASP A 458 -37.52 -0.33 -2.21
C ASP A 458 -36.76 0.86 -1.60
N ASP A 459 -35.49 0.70 -1.23
CA ASP A 459 -34.64 1.83 -0.85
C ASP A 459 -34.22 2.64 -2.08
N VAL A 460 -35.02 3.67 -2.35
CA VAL A 460 -34.81 4.61 -3.45
C VAL A 460 -33.96 5.82 -3.06
N THR A 461 -33.33 5.83 -1.88
CA THR A 461 -32.52 6.96 -1.38
C THR A 461 -31.42 7.34 -2.37
N ARG A 462 -30.62 6.37 -2.81
CA ARG A 462 -29.54 6.60 -3.78
C ARG A 462 -30.07 7.12 -5.11
N LYS A 463 -31.25 6.65 -5.52
CA LYS A 463 -31.91 7.12 -6.75
C LYS A 463 -32.37 8.56 -6.62
N GLY A 464 -33.03 8.93 -5.52
CA GLY A 464 -33.42 10.31 -5.25
C GLY A 464 -32.23 11.27 -5.18
N LEU A 465 -31.12 10.84 -4.57
CA LEU A 465 -29.86 11.61 -4.61
C LEU A 465 -29.31 11.78 -6.04
N GLN A 466 -29.30 10.71 -6.85
CA GLN A 466 -28.89 10.82 -8.26
C GLN A 466 -29.78 11.80 -9.04
N ASP A 467 -31.09 11.71 -8.84
CA ASP A 467 -32.06 12.56 -9.51
C ASP A 467 -31.97 14.03 -9.06
N ALA A 468 -31.46 14.28 -7.85
CA ALA A 468 -31.09 15.61 -7.36
C ALA A 468 -29.80 16.17 -7.98
N GLY A 469 -29.08 15.36 -8.77
CA GLY A 469 -27.83 15.74 -9.42
C GLY A 469 -26.58 15.49 -8.58
N ILE A 470 -26.65 14.70 -7.51
CA ILE A 470 -25.43 14.30 -6.77
C ILE A 470 -24.50 13.52 -7.70
N ALA A 471 -23.27 14.00 -7.85
CA ALA A 471 -22.20 13.40 -8.63
C ALA A 471 -21.18 12.67 -7.74
N ASP A 472 -20.30 11.89 -8.38
CA ASP A 472 -19.13 11.23 -7.77
C ASP A 472 -19.46 10.38 -6.53
N MET A 473 -20.64 9.77 -6.52
CA MET A 473 -21.10 9.03 -5.35
C MET A 473 -20.24 7.79 -5.09
N LEU A 474 -19.56 7.80 -3.94
CA LEU A 474 -18.89 6.63 -3.41
C LEU A 474 -19.80 5.96 -2.39
N TYR A 475 -20.44 4.89 -2.83
CA TYR A 475 -21.22 4.02 -1.96
C TYR A 475 -20.38 2.87 -1.43
N GLY A 476 -20.51 2.60 -0.14
CA GLY A 476 -19.87 1.48 0.54
C GLY A 476 -18.44 1.76 1.00
N MET A 477 -18.10 1.33 2.21
CA MET A 477 -16.73 1.33 2.73
C MET A 477 -16.48 0.11 3.64
N PRO A 478 -15.26 -0.42 3.72
CA PRO A 478 -14.91 -1.58 4.54
C PRO A 478 -14.79 -1.23 6.04
N VAL A 479 -15.86 -0.67 6.62
CA VAL A 479 -15.94 -0.31 8.04
C VAL A 479 -17.18 -0.92 8.68
N LEU A 480 -16.99 -1.49 9.86
CA LEU A 480 -18.03 -2.14 10.65
C LEU A 480 -17.99 -1.56 12.07
N PRO A 481 -19.00 -0.81 12.52
CA PRO A 481 -20.28 -0.48 11.86
C PRO A 481 -20.21 0.70 10.89
N GLY A 482 -20.96 0.63 9.78
CA GLY A 482 -21.06 1.73 8.81
C GLY A 482 -20.83 1.35 7.33
N ALA A 483 -20.85 0.05 7.00
CA ALA A 483 -20.43 -0.43 5.69
C ALA A 483 -21.19 0.17 4.50
N MET A 484 -22.45 0.56 4.68
CA MET A 484 -23.33 1.12 3.64
C MET A 484 -23.31 2.66 3.59
N THR A 485 -22.28 3.30 4.14
CA THR A 485 -22.14 4.76 4.05
C THR A 485 -22.04 5.21 2.60
N LEU A 486 -22.50 6.43 2.34
CA LEU A 486 -22.38 7.10 1.04
C LEU A 486 -21.66 8.43 1.22
N VAL A 487 -20.78 8.79 0.30
CA VAL A 487 -20.31 10.17 0.16
C VAL A 487 -20.51 10.63 -1.28
N GLY A 488 -20.81 11.91 -1.48
CA GLY A 488 -21.00 12.50 -2.80
C GLY A 488 -21.04 14.01 -2.72
N GLN A 489 -21.29 14.66 -3.85
CA GLN A 489 -21.31 16.12 -3.92
C GLN A 489 -22.32 16.65 -4.93
N LEU A 490 -22.86 17.84 -4.69
CA LEU A 490 -23.65 18.63 -5.62
C LEU A 490 -23.12 20.06 -5.64
N GLY A 491 -22.37 20.39 -6.69
CA GLY A 491 -21.60 21.63 -6.72
C GLY A 491 -20.61 21.68 -5.57
N SER A 492 -20.78 22.62 -4.65
CA SER A 492 -19.97 22.76 -3.43
C SER A 492 -20.56 22.08 -2.20
N VAL A 493 -21.80 21.56 -2.29
CA VAL A 493 -22.50 20.93 -1.17
C VAL A 493 -22.06 19.47 -1.07
N GLN A 494 -21.52 19.08 0.09
CA GLN A 494 -21.14 17.70 0.36
C GLN A 494 -22.33 16.89 0.84
N ILE A 495 -22.36 15.59 0.52
CA ILE A 495 -23.38 14.65 0.98
C ILE A 495 -22.71 13.54 1.80
N LEU A 496 -23.27 13.22 2.95
CA LEU A 496 -22.88 12.08 3.78
C LEU A 496 -24.09 11.21 4.12
N GLY A 497 -24.09 9.98 3.62
CA GLY A 497 -25.05 8.95 3.96
C GLY A 497 -24.64 8.16 5.19
N VAL A 498 -25.53 8.11 6.18
CA VAL A 498 -25.33 7.46 7.48
C VAL A 498 -26.25 6.25 7.62
N PRO A 499 -25.70 5.03 7.66
CA PRO A 499 -26.50 3.81 7.81
C PRO A 499 -27.16 3.68 9.18
N ALA A 500 -28.18 2.82 9.26
CA ALA A 500 -28.97 2.60 10.47
C ALA A 500 -28.17 2.19 11.72
N CYS A 501 -26.98 1.61 11.52
CA CYS A 501 -26.06 1.26 12.60
C CYS A 501 -25.73 2.43 13.55
N ALA A 502 -25.87 3.68 13.11
CA ALA A 502 -25.66 4.87 13.95
C ALA A 502 -26.62 4.98 15.14
N LEU A 503 -27.76 4.28 15.11
CA LEU A 503 -28.68 4.20 16.25
C LEU A 503 -28.22 3.23 17.34
N PHE A 504 -27.41 2.24 16.97
CA PHE A 504 -27.04 1.13 17.84
C PHE A 504 -25.60 1.22 18.34
N HIS A 505 -24.74 1.90 17.57
CA HIS A 505 -23.32 2.02 17.89
C HIS A 505 -22.92 3.47 18.13
N LYS A 506 -22.20 3.70 19.22
CA LYS A 506 -21.69 5.04 19.59
C LYS A 506 -20.77 5.63 18.51
N THR A 507 -19.96 4.79 17.88
CA THR A 507 -18.96 5.20 16.89
C THR A 507 -19.13 4.35 15.62
N THR A 508 -19.20 5.01 14.47
CA THR A 508 -19.45 4.42 13.14
C THR A 508 -18.60 5.09 12.05
N SER A 509 -18.82 4.75 10.79
CA SER A 509 -18.29 5.47 9.63
C SER A 509 -18.51 7.00 9.69
N LEU A 510 -19.59 7.46 10.32
CA LEU A 510 -19.88 8.89 10.52
C LEU A 510 -18.74 9.61 11.25
N ASP A 511 -18.19 8.99 12.30
CA ASP A 511 -17.12 9.58 13.11
C ASP A 511 -15.77 9.63 12.39
N LEU A 512 -15.59 8.78 11.37
CA LEU A 512 -14.39 8.75 10.54
C LEU A 512 -14.47 9.77 9.39
N LEU A 513 -15.64 9.92 8.77
CA LEU A 513 -15.81 10.73 7.56
C LEU A 513 -16.22 12.17 7.83
N LEU A 514 -17.05 12.43 8.84
CA LEU A 514 -17.52 13.79 9.13
C LEU A 514 -16.37 14.77 9.39
N PRO A 515 -15.34 14.45 10.21
CA PRO A 515 -14.21 15.36 10.40
C PRO A 515 -13.43 15.63 9.09
N ARG A 516 -13.34 14.66 8.18
CA ARG A 516 -12.67 14.82 6.87
C ARG A 516 -13.42 15.78 5.97
N LEU A 517 -14.75 15.64 5.90
CA LEU A 517 -15.62 16.53 5.13
C LEU A 517 -15.54 17.97 5.66
N LEU A 518 -15.57 18.15 6.99
CA LEU A 518 -15.43 19.47 7.61
C LEU A 518 -14.02 20.07 7.47
N ALA A 519 -13.00 19.26 7.23
CA ALA A 519 -11.64 19.73 6.92
C ALA A 519 -11.42 19.98 5.43
N ASP A 520 -12.49 19.90 4.60
CA ASP A 520 -12.46 19.96 3.14
C ASP A 520 -11.40 19.02 2.53
N THR A 521 -11.18 17.88 3.18
CA THR A 521 -10.25 16.85 2.68
C THR A 521 -11.00 15.95 1.71
N PRO A 522 -10.58 15.87 0.43
CA PRO A 522 -11.23 15.00 -0.54
C PRO A 522 -11.28 13.54 -0.06
N ILE A 523 -12.33 12.84 -0.47
CA ILE A 523 -12.51 11.41 -0.18
C ILE A 523 -12.64 10.69 -1.51
N THR A 524 -11.67 9.84 -1.81
CA THR A 524 -11.65 9.01 -3.02
C THR A 524 -12.04 7.56 -2.70
N ARG A 525 -12.25 6.75 -3.75
CA ARG A 525 -12.48 5.31 -3.59
C ARG A 525 -11.29 4.62 -2.90
N THR A 526 -10.07 5.07 -3.17
CA THR A 526 -8.85 4.55 -2.53
C THR A 526 -8.85 4.86 -1.05
N ASP A 527 -9.17 6.10 -0.65
CA ASP A 527 -9.27 6.49 0.77
C ASP A 527 -10.26 5.63 1.55
N LEU A 528 -11.39 5.28 0.94
CA LEU A 528 -12.37 4.41 1.58
C LEU A 528 -11.84 2.98 1.68
N ALA A 529 -11.16 2.47 0.65
CA ALA A 529 -10.63 1.11 0.63
C ALA A 529 -9.53 0.88 1.69
N GLU A 530 -8.73 1.90 2.01
CA GLU A 530 -7.67 1.83 3.02
C GLU A 530 -8.19 1.48 4.43
N PHE A 531 -9.45 1.78 4.75
CA PHE A 531 -10.06 1.36 6.01
C PHE A 531 -10.26 -0.16 6.14
N GLY A 532 -9.99 -0.95 5.09
CA GLY A 532 -10.08 -2.41 5.16
C GLY A 532 -9.16 -3.00 6.23
N GLU A 533 -8.06 -2.33 6.53
CA GLU A 533 -7.23 -2.60 7.69
C GLU A 533 -7.67 -1.65 8.83
N GLY A 534 -7.99 -2.20 10.00
CA GLY A 534 -8.43 -1.42 11.17
C GLY A 534 -9.88 -0.94 11.16
N GLY A 535 -10.65 -1.15 10.09
CA GLY A 535 -12.06 -0.75 9.97
C GLY A 535 -13.08 -1.52 10.84
N LEU A 536 -12.64 -2.50 11.63
CA LEU A 536 -13.52 -3.30 12.50
C LEU A 536 -13.60 -2.72 13.92
N CYS A 537 -14.79 -2.32 14.35
CA CYS A 537 -15.04 -1.90 15.73
C CYS A 537 -15.13 -3.13 16.64
N HIS A 538 -14.45 -3.09 17.78
CA HIS A 538 -14.46 -4.18 18.75
C HIS A 538 -15.65 -4.11 19.74
N GLU A 539 -16.55 -3.13 19.57
CA GLU A 539 -17.74 -2.95 20.42
C GLU A 539 -17.42 -2.98 21.93
N CYS A 540 -16.33 -2.31 22.31
CA CYS A 540 -15.85 -2.34 23.68
C CYS A 540 -16.90 -1.80 24.67
N LYS A 541 -17.02 -2.45 25.83
CA LYS A 541 -17.93 -2.01 26.93
C LYS A 541 -17.79 -0.53 27.28
N THR A 542 -16.55 -0.03 27.28
CA THR A 542 -16.25 1.41 27.39
C THR A 542 -15.59 1.85 26.10
N CYS A 543 -16.27 2.71 25.35
CA CYS A 543 -15.73 3.26 24.11
C CYS A 543 -14.55 4.20 24.40
N THR A 544 -13.38 3.87 23.86
CA THR A 544 -12.14 4.67 23.98
C THR A 544 -11.77 5.38 22.69
N PHE A 545 -12.63 5.33 21.65
CA PHE A 545 -12.43 6.07 20.40
C PHE A 545 -12.20 7.57 20.70
N PRO A 546 -11.23 8.23 20.04
CA PRO A 546 -10.41 7.75 18.93
C PRO A 546 -9.13 7.00 19.34
N LYS A 547 -8.90 6.66 20.62
CA LYS A 547 -7.65 6.03 21.09
C LYS A 547 -7.51 4.54 20.74
N CYS A 548 -8.59 3.86 20.35
CA CYS A 548 -8.55 2.47 19.92
C CYS A 548 -8.06 2.32 18.46
N SER A 549 -8.00 1.08 17.97
CA SER A 549 -7.61 0.73 16.60
C SER A 549 -8.71 0.92 15.55
N PHE A 550 -9.90 1.39 15.92
CA PHE A 550 -11.01 1.52 14.97
C PHE A 550 -10.74 2.63 13.96
N GLY A 551 -10.82 2.29 12.68
CA GLY A 551 -10.49 3.15 11.55
C GLY A 551 -8.99 3.42 11.42
N ARG A 552 -8.13 2.55 11.97
CA ARG A 552 -6.68 2.76 12.11
C ARG A 552 -5.74 1.93 11.26
#